data_AF-A0A382KEA1-F1
#
_entry.id   AF-A0A382KEA1-F1
#
_cell.length_a   1.000
_cell.length_b   1.000
_cell.length_c   1.000
_cell.angle_alpha   90.00
_cell.angle_beta   90.00
_cell.angle_gamma   90.00
#
_symmetry.space_group_name_H-M   'P 1'
#
loop_
_entity.id
_entity.type
_entity.pdbx_description
1 polymer ?
#
loop_
_entity_poly.entity_id
_entity_poly.type
_entity_poly.pdbx_seq_one_letter_code
_entity_poly.pdbx_strand_id
1 'polypeptide(L)'
;NEPFPQVFLTRKIVKDGSRYFGPYTDVNHLRSVLKMIHHIYQIRSCTFKLDKKTIEDKKVSLCLDYHIKKCGGPCEGLMPEKEYDKMIETVTSFLHGKTSDTERFLLKEMNRSSDEQRFEDAARIRDQLESVRRFKNRQRKVLVDFHDRDIFSIAHEEEIGVAVIFRVRGGRFFSREKIYLRQIRTPEEALESVITRFYMDSFDVPKELALPFAVPNEDAIYLWLSEKREGALKIKYPQRGEKARELRVAHQNAKLLLGEWILAKKKRKEYIPNSLKQLQDDLQLKAPPRTIEAFDISHLGGTNTVASMVYFKDGKPVKKKYRKYNIKTITGIDDYSSIREVVIRRYKRLLKEKSSLPDLILIDGGKGQLSMAVSALRQLGITYVPVIGLAKRLEEVFLPGQSEPQSISKSSTGLLLLRRVR
;
A
#
# COMPACT_ATOMS: atom_id res chain seq x y z
N ASN A 1 26.43 30.24 -5.66
CA ASN A 1 26.88 31.64 -5.53
C ASN A 1 27.54 32.07 -6.85
N GLU A 2 26.86 32.87 -7.66
CA GLU A 2 27.29 33.28 -9.01
C GLU A 2 26.79 34.71 -9.30
N PRO A 3 27.45 35.49 -10.19
CA PRO A 3 27.10 36.91 -10.43
C PRO A 3 25.67 37.15 -10.91
N PHE A 4 25.10 36.20 -11.67
CA PHE A 4 23.71 36.22 -12.08
C PHE A 4 23.01 34.98 -11.51
N PRO A 5 22.47 35.00 -10.28
CA PRO A 5 21.88 33.80 -9.68
C PRO A 5 20.69 33.23 -10.48
N GLN A 6 20.63 31.90 -10.57
CA GLN A 6 19.46 31.15 -11.05
C GLN A 6 18.45 30.88 -9.92
N VAL A 7 17.17 30.79 -10.28
CA VAL A 7 16.11 30.36 -9.36
C VAL A 7 15.45 29.10 -9.92
N PHE A 8 15.64 27.96 -9.26
CA PHE A 8 15.19 26.66 -9.77
C PHE A 8 14.78 25.68 -8.67
N LEU A 9 14.15 24.57 -9.08
CA LEU A 9 13.71 23.50 -8.17
C LEU A 9 14.83 22.49 -7.95
N THR A 10 15.11 22.16 -6.70
CA THR A 10 15.98 21.04 -6.35
C THR A 10 15.35 20.19 -5.25
N ARG A 11 15.65 18.88 -5.28
CA ARG A 11 15.34 17.93 -4.20
C ARG A 11 16.57 17.63 -3.33
N LYS A 12 17.75 18.12 -3.73
CA LYS A 12 19.02 17.90 -3.06
C LYS A 12 19.51 19.21 -2.48
N ILE A 13 19.84 19.22 -1.19
CA ILE A 13 20.49 20.34 -0.52
C ILE A 13 21.99 20.08 -0.57
N VAL A 14 22.75 21.02 -1.14
CA VAL A 14 24.21 20.99 -1.24
C VAL A 14 24.76 22.21 -0.51
N LYS A 15 25.90 22.08 0.17
CA LYS A 15 26.57 23.22 0.84
C LYS A 15 27.44 23.99 -0.16
N ASP A 16 26.79 24.62 -1.14
CA ASP A 16 27.41 25.35 -2.26
C ASP A 16 27.22 26.88 -2.18
N GLY A 17 26.70 27.37 -1.05
CA GLY A 17 26.35 28.78 -0.83
C GLY A 17 25.04 29.20 -1.50
N SER A 18 24.23 28.26 -2.01
CA SER A 18 22.90 28.54 -2.53
C SER A 18 21.89 28.79 -1.39
N ARG A 19 20.88 29.63 -1.66
CA ARG A 19 19.77 29.89 -0.74
C ARG A 19 18.66 28.87 -1.01
N TYR A 20 18.27 28.13 0.02
CA TYR A 20 17.24 27.09 -0.08
C TYR A 20 15.94 27.59 0.55
N PHE A 21 14.82 27.40 -0.16
CA PHE A 21 13.48 27.73 0.30
C PHE A 21 12.65 26.45 0.34
N GLY A 22 11.97 26.18 1.45
CA GLY A 22 11.17 24.96 1.65
C GLY A 22 11.28 24.40 3.08
N PRO A 23 10.86 23.14 3.33
CA PRO A 23 10.39 22.15 2.35
C PRO A 23 8.98 22.43 1.82
N TYR A 24 8.79 22.26 0.50
CA TYR A 24 7.48 22.37 -0.15
C TYR A 24 6.93 20.98 -0.50
N THR A 25 5.67 20.72 -0.17
CA THR A 25 5.00 19.42 -0.39
C THR A 25 4.32 19.28 -1.75
N ASP A 26 4.02 20.39 -2.43
CA ASP A 26 3.34 20.41 -3.73
C ASP A 26 4.26 20.96 -4.85
N VAL A 27 4.84 20.03 -5.61
CA VAL A 27 5.75 20.34 -6.74
C VAL A 27 5.02 21.09 -7.87
N ASN A 28 3.73 20.85 -8.09
CA ASN A 28 2.97 21.49 -9.16
C ASN A 28 2.67 22.95 -8.83
N HIS A 29 2.37 23.23 -7.55
CA HIS A 29 2.25 24.59 -7.06
C HIS A 29 3.57 25.36 -7.21
N LEU A 30 4.69 24.75 -6.83
CA LEU A 30 6.00 25.38 -6.89
C LEU A 30 6.44 25.66 -8.34
N ARG A 31 6.15 24.75 -9.29
CA ARG A 31 6.33 25.01 -10.73
C ARG A 31 5.52 26.20 -11.22
N SER A 32 4.29 26.37 -10.71
CA SER A 32 3.44 27.51 -11.06
C SER A 32 4.00 28.82 -10.51
N VAL A 33 4.54 28.80 -9.29
CA VAL A 33 5.22 29.96 -8.66
C VAL A 33 6.45 30.36 -9.46
N LEU A 34 7.33 29.41 -9.82
CA LEU A 34 8.52 29.73 -10.62
C LEU A 34 8.16 30.27 -12.01
N LYS A 35 7.15 29.69 -12.67
CA LYS A 35 6.69 30.19 -13.97
C LYS A 35 6.21 31.64 -13.87
N MET A 36 5.56 32.01 -12.76
CA MET A 36 5.14 33.38 -12.48
C MET A 36 6.33 34.29 -12.22
N ILE A 37 7.29 33.85 -11.40
CA ILE A 37 8.52 34.60 -11.12
C ILE A 37 9.28 34.90 -12.42
N HIS A 38 9.46 33.92 -13.30
CA HIS A 38 10.13 34.11 -14.61
C HIS A 38 9.33 34.97 -15.59
N HIS A 39 8.04 35.19 -15.33
CA HIS A 39 7.21 36.08 -16.14
C HIS A 39 7.25 37.52 -15.63
N ILE A 40 7.37 37.70 -14.32
CA ILE A 40 7.38 39.01 -13.67
C ILE A 40 8.80 39.59 -13.67
N TYR A 41 9.76 38.78 -13.27
CA TYR A 41 11.15 39.19 -13.14
C TYR A 41 11.93 38.60 -14.31
N GLN A 42 12.77 39.44 -14.94
CA GLN A 42 13.58 39.06 -16.09
C GLN A 42 14.81 38.24 -15.69
N ILE A 43 14.60 37.25 -14.84
CA ILE A 43 15.64 36.36 -14.32
C ILE A 43 15.90 35.22 -15.30
N ARG A 44 17.15 34.77 -15.33
CA ARG A 44 17.55 33.75 -16.30
C ARG A 44 17.06 32.37 -15.87
N SER A 45 16.66 31.59 -16.86
CA SER A 45 16.34 30.16 -16.75
C SER A 45 17.49 29.25 -17.17
N CYS A 46 18.52 29.80 -17.84
CA CYS A 46 19.63 29.07 -18.40
C CYS A 46 20.67 28.66 -17.34
N THR A 47 21.35 27.53 -17.57
CA THR A 47 22.30 26.95 -16.62
C THR A 47 23.75 27.37 -16.83
N PHE A 48 24.02 28.29 -17.78
CA PHE A 48 25.37 28.73 -18.10
C PHE A 48 25.97 29.55 -16.96
N LYS A 49 27.26 29.37 -16.67
CA LYS A 49 27.99 30.26 -15.77
C LYS A 49 28.28 31.58 -16.49
N LEU A 50 27.66 32.67 -16.04
CA LEU A 50 27.85 34.00 -16.63
C LEU A 50 28.78 34.82 -15.75
N ASP A 51 30.08 34.61 -15.93
CA ASP A 51 31.12 35.47 -15.38
C ASP A 51 31.58 36.52 -16.41
N LYS A 52 32.36 37.52 -15.96
CA LYS A 52 32.83 38.62 -16.82
C LYS A 52 33.49 38.11 -18.11
N LYS A 53 34.35 37.09 -17.98
CA LYS A 53 35.03 36.47 -19.12
C LYS A 53 34.06 35.85 -20.13
N THR A 54 33.04 35.14 -19.66
CA THR A 54 32.03 34.51 -20.55
C THR A 54 31.21 35.56 -21.32
N ILE A 55 30.91 36.68 -20.68
CA ILE A 55 30.15 37.78 -21.27
C ILE A 55 31.00 38.58 -22.27
N GLU A 56 32.24 38.92 -21.91
CA GLU A 56 33.20 39.62 -22.78
C GLU A 56 33.53 38.80 -24.04
N ASP A 57 33.73 37.49 -23.88
CA ASP A 57 34.00 36.56 -24.98
C ASP A 57 32.74 36.24 -25.83
N LYS A 58 31.55 36.77 -25.46
CA LYS A 58 30.24 36.48 -26.07
C LYS A 58 29.98 35.00 -26.35
N LYS A 59 30.36 34.14 -25.40
CA LYS A 59 30.26 32.67 -25.56
C LYS A 59 28.83 32.13 -25.55
N VAL A 60 27.87 32.92 -25.11
CA VAL A 60 26.46 32.53 -24.97
C VAL A 60 25.60 33.55 -25.70
N SER A 61 24.89 33.10 -26.74
CA SER A 61 23.98 33.93 -27.51
C SER A 61 22.64 34.15 -26.80
N LEU A 62 21.94 35.23 -27.16
CA LEU A 62 20.60 35.52 -26.68
C LEU A 62 19.62 34.39 -27.05
N CYS A 63 18.91 33.89 -26.05
CA CYS A 63 17.93 32.82 -26.21
C CYS A 63 16.50 33.36 -26.38
N LEU A 64 15.56 32.45 -26.66
CA LEU A 64 14.14 32.79 -26.81
C LEU A 64 13.59 33.59 -25.62
N ASP A 65 13.98 33.25 -24.38
CA ASP A 65 13.49 33.93 -23.17
C ASP A 65 13.83 35.42 -23.16
N TYR A 66 14.96 35.84 -23.76
CA TYR A 66 15.26 37.27 -23.94
C TYR A 66 14.31 37.92 -24.97
N HIS A 67 14.14 37.28 -26.13
CA HIS A 67 13.30 37.80 -27.21
C HIS A 67 11.82 37.92 -26.80
N ILE A 68 11.33 37.04 -25.93
CA ILE A 68 9.98 37.11 -25.35
C ILE A 68 9.93 37.87 -24.01
N LYS A 69 10.99 38.63 -23.68
CA LYS A 69 11.11 39.53 -22.52
C LYS A 69 10.96 38.87 -21.13
N LYS A 70 11.27 37.58 -21.02
CA LYS A 70 11.38 36.83 -19.75
C LYS A 70 12.77 36.84 -19.12
N CYS A 71 13.79 37.25 -19.87
CA CYS A 71 15.17 37.35 -19.39
C CYS A 71 15.78 38.69 -19.83
N GLY A 72 16.60 39.31 -18.98
CA GLY A 72 17.23 40.61 -19.25
C GLY A 72 18.44 40.53 -20.19
N GLY A 73 18.81 39.33 -20.64
CA GLY A 73 19.97 39.13 -21.52
C GLY A 73 21.33 39.38 -20.85
N PRO A 74 21.58 38.97 -19.59
CA PRO A 74 22.88 39.16 -18.95
C PRO A 74 24.01 38.41 -19.67
N CYS A 75 23.70 37.41 -20.51
CA CYS A 75 24.67 36.62 -21.26
C CYS A 75 25.49 37.43 -22.28
N GLU A 76 24.93 38.53 -22.79
CA GLU A 76 25.62 39.47 -23.67
C GLU A 76 25.86 40.84 -23.01
N GLY A 77 25.71 40.92 -21.68
CA GLY A 77 25.95 42.15 -20.92
C GLY A 77 24.88 43.23 -21.06
N LEU A 78 23.70 42.88 -21.60
CA LEU A 78 22.58 43.83 -21.79
C LEU A 78 21.90 44.23 -20.47
N MET A 79 22.12 43.46 -19.40
CA MET A 79 21.60 43.74 -18.07
C MET A 79 22.75 43.84 -17.05
N PRO A 80 22.88 44.98 -16.34
CA PRO A 80 23.88 45.13 -15.29
C PRO A 80 23.64 44.19 -14.10
N GLU A 81 24.72 43.67 -13.52
CA GLU A 81 24.70 42.79 -12.34
C GLU A 81 23.93 43.43 -11.17
N LYS A 82 24.18 44.72 -10.88
CA LYS A 82 23.49 45.46 -9.80
C LYS A 82 21.97 45.52 -9.97
N GLU A 83 21.48 45.55 -11.21
CA GLU A 83 20.05 45.61 -11.49
C GLU A 83 19.43 44.21 -11.37
N TYR A 84 20.15 43.19 -11.83
CA TYR A 84 19.77 41.80 -11.66
C TYR A 84 19.67 41.40 -10.18
N ASP A 85 20.62 41.84 -9.35
CA ASP A 85 20.63 41.56 -7.91
C ASP A 85 19.41 42.13 -7.19
N LYS A 86 18.99 43.36 -7.53
CA LYS A 86 17.76 43.95 -6.98
C LYS A 86 16.52 43.10 -7.30
N MET A 87 16.46 42.51 -8.48
CA MET A 87 15.38 41.57 -8.82
C MET A 87 15.48 40.29 -7.98
N ILE A 88 16.67 39.72 -7.80
CA ILE A 88 16.89 38.53 -6.97
C ILE A 88 16.52 38.77 -5.51
N GLU A 89 16.81 39.94 -4.95
CA GLU A 89 16.38 40.33 -3.61
C GLU A 89 14.86 40.39 -3.49
N THR A 90 14.19 40.97 -4.50
CA THR A 90 12.73 41.04 -4.55
C THR A 90 12.10 39.65 -4.66
N VAL A 91 12.66 38.76 -5.49
CA VAL A 91 12.25 37.35 -5.60
C VAL A 91 12.46 36.62 -4.28
N THR A 92 13.58 36.86 -3.61
CA THR A 92 13.88 36.30 -2.29
C THR A 92 12.84 36.74 -1.26
N SER A 93 12.49 38.02 -1.21
CA SER A 93 11.45 38.56 -0.31
C SER A 93 10.07 37.96 -0.61
N PHE A 94 9.74 37.79 -1.90
CA PHE A 94 8.50 37.16 -2.35
C PHE A 94 8.41 35.69 -1.89
N LEU A 95 9.50 34.91 -2.02
CA LEU A 95 9.55 33.51 -1.59
C LEU A 95 9.47 33.35 -0.05
N HIS A 96 9.80 34.38 0.74
CA HIS A 96 9.59 34.44 2.19
C HIS A 96 8.14 34.80 2.60
N GLY A 97 7.21 34.92 1.64
CA GLY A 97 5.78 35.09 1.94
C GLY A 97 5.29 36.55 2.06
N LYS A 98 6.12 37.55 1.71
CA LYS A 98 5.75 38.98 1.75
C LYS A 98 5.01 39.44 0.48
N THR A 99 3.96 38.73 0.07
CA THR A 99 3.24 39.00 -1.19
C THR A 99 2.53 40.36 -1.21
N SER A 100 2.14 40.89 -0.05
CA SER A 100 1.48 42.19 0.08
C SER A 100 2.40 43.37 -0.20
N ASP A 101 3.70 43.23 0.10
CA ASP A 101 4.69 44.27 -0.14
C ASP A 101 5.03 44.35 -1.63
N THR A 102 5.15 43.19 -2.29
CA THR A 102 5.31 43.10 -3.74
C THR A 102 4.12 43.71 -4.50
N GLU A 103 2.89 43.45 -4.07
CA GLU A 103 1.70 44.05 -4.68
C GLU A 103 1.72 45.58 -4.58
N ARG A 104 2.08 46.11 -3.40
CA ARG A 104 2.18 47.55 -3.16
C ARG A 104 3.28 48.20 -3.99
N PHE A 105 4.42 47.54 -4.11
CA PHE A 105 5.54 47.99 -4.93
C PHE A 105 5.14 48.06 -6.41
N LEU A 106 4.58 46.99 -6.98
CA LEU A 106 4.16 46.95 -8.38
C LEU A 106 3.07 47.99 -8.68
N LEU A 107 2.12 48.19 -7.76
CA LEU A 107 1.11 49.24 -7.93
C LEU A 107 1.72 50.65 -7.97
N LYS A 108 2.70 50.92 -7.08
CA LYS A 108 3.40 52.20 -7.05
C LYS A 108 4.20 52.45 -8.34
N GLU A 109 4.95 51.44 -8.80
CA GLU A 109 5.76 51.55 -10.02
C GLU A 109 4.89 51.66 -11.28
N MET A 110 3.74 50.97 -11.32
CA MET A 110 2.77 51.08 -12.41
C MET A 110 2.23 52.51 -12.50
N ASN A 111 1.81 53.08 -11.36
CA ASN A 111 1.31 54.45 -11.31
C ASN A 111 2.39 55.44 -11.70
N ARG A 112 3.61 55.30 -11.16
CA ARG A 112 4.75 56.17 -11.53
C ARG A 112 5.04 56.15 -13.03
N SER A 113 5.08 54.96 -13.65
CA SER A 113 5.30 54.85 -15.10
C SER A 113 4.13 55.42 -15.92
N SER A 114 2.90 55.36 -15.40
CA SER A 114 1.74 56.01 -16.02
C SER A 114 1.84 57.54 -15.91
N ASP A 115 2.24 58.07 -14.76
CA ASP A 115 2.42 59.50 -14.50
C ASP A 115 3.54 60.08 -15.37
N GLU A 116 4.62 59.31 -15.58
CA GLU A 116 5.73 59.64 -16.47
C GLU A 116 5.44 59.37 -17.97
N GLN A 117 4.19 59.07 -18.33
CA GLN A 117 3.72 58.79 -19.71
C GLN A 117 4.43 57.60 -20.41
N ARG A 118 5.06 56.70 -19.64
CA ARG A 118 5.65 55.45 -20.15
C ARG A 118 4.61 54.32 -20.16
N PHE A 119 3.67 54.40 -21.10
CA PHE A 119 2.51 53.50 -21.13
C PHE A 119 2.85 52.03 -21.37
N GLU A 120 3.90 51.72 -22.15
CA GLU A 120 4.33 50.33 -22.36
C GLU A 120 4.86 49.68 -21.08
N ASP A 121 5.62 50.42 -20.29
CA ASP A 121 6.12 49.95 -19.00
C ASP A 121 5.00 49.84 -17.97
N ALA A 122 4.08 50.81 -17.95
CA ALA A 122 2.88 50.75 -17.11
C ALA A 122 2.01 49.52 -17.43
N ALA A 123 1.79 49.22 -18.72
CA ALA A 123 1.05 48.03 -19.14
C ALA A 123 1.78 46.74 -18.72
N ARG A 124 3.10 46.67 -18.87
CA ARG A 124 3.90 45.52 -18.42
C ARG A 124 3.77 45.31 -16.91
N ILE A 125 3.90 46.36 -16.11
CA ILE A 125 3.80 46.28 -14.64
C ILE A 125 2.37 45.95 -14.20
N ARG A 126 1.34 46.44 -14.91
CA ARG A 126 -0.07 46.07 -14.68
C ARG A 126 -0.29 44.56 -14.85
N ASP A 127 0.22 43.98 -15.93
CA ASP A 127 0.05 42.55 -16.20
C ASP A 127 0.78 41.68 -15.15
N GLN A 128 1.92 42.17 -14.64
CA GLN A 128 2.63 41.59 -13.49
C GLN A 128 1.78 41.67 -12.20
N LEU A 129 1.21 42.84 -11.91
CA LEU A 129 0.33 43.08 -10.76
C LEU A 129 -0.91 42.16 -10.81
N GLU A 130 -1.53 42.00 -11.98
CA GLU A 130 -2.65 41.07 -12.16
C GLU A 130 -2.25 39.62 -11.95
N SER A 131 -1.04 39.23 -12.36
CA SER A 131 -0.52 37.88 -12.14
C SER A 131 -0.34 37.60 -10.63
N VAL A 132 0.21 38.56 -9.88
CA VAL A 132 0.32 38.50 -8.41
C VAL A 132 -1.06 38.45 -7.76
N ARG A 133 -2.01 39.28 -8.20
CA ARG A 133 -3.40 39.29 -7.69
C ARG A 133 -4.15 38.01 -8.00
N ARG A 134 -4.00 37.43 -9.19
CA ARG A 134 -4.58 36.11 -9.54
C ARG A 134 -4.00 35.01 -8.67
N PHE A 135 -2.69 35.04 -8.40
CA PHE A 135 -2.05 34.12 -7.47
C PHE A 135 -2.59 34.29 -6.03
N LYS A 136 -2.66 35.53 -5.53
CA LYS A 136 -3.24 35.86 -4.22
C LYS A 136 -4.70 35.44 -4.13
N ASN A 137 -5.53 35.67 -5.15
CA ASN A 137 -6.94 35.26 -5.18
C ASN A 137 -7.11 33.75 -5.28
N ARG A 138 -6.19 33.03 -5.95
CA ARG A 138 -6.14 31.56 -5.93
C ARG A 138 -5.71 31.02 -4.57
N GLN A 139 -4.82 31.72 -3.85
CA GLN A 139 -4.56 31.48 -2.43
C GLN A 139 -5.76 31.89 -1.55
N ARG A 140 -6.48 32.98 -1.87
CA ARG A 140 -7.56 33.55 -1.05
C ARG A 140 -8.86 32.74 -1.13
N LYS A 141 -9.22 32.22 -2.32
CA LYS A 141 -10.26 31.18 -2.45
C LYS A 141 -9.88 29.87 -1.73
N VAL A 142 -8.61 29.66 -1.43
CA VAL A 142 -8.07 28.57 -0.58
C VAL A 142 -7.92 29.02 0.90
N LEU A 143 -8.16 30.30 1.25
CA LEU A 143 -8.01 30.82 2.61
C LEU A 143 -9.35 31.13 3.30
N VAL A 144 -10.47 31.20 2.59
CA VAL A 144 -11.74 31.65 3.18
C VAL A 144 -12.42 30.59 4.08
N ASP A 145 -11.97 29.33 4.16
CA ASP A 145 -12.57 28.39 5.14
C ASP A 145 -11.72 27.20 5.63
N PHE A 146 -10.41 27.37 5.87
CA PHE A 146 -9.57 26.23 6.21
C PHE A 146 -8.83 26.37 7.53
N HIS A 147 -9.58 26.07 8.59
CA HIS A 147 -8.98 25.44 9.76
C HIS A 147 -8.45 24.06 9.38
N ASP A 148 -7.24 23.73 9.85
CA ASP A 148 -6.69 22.38 9.76
C ASP A 148 -7.69 21.39 10.34
N ARG A 149 -7.96 20.32 9.59
CA ARG A 149 -8.92 19.29 9.97
C ARG A 149 -8.46 17.91 9.55
N ASP A 150 -8.76 16.91 10.37
CA ASP A 150 -8.58 15.51 10.02
C ASP A 150 -9.97 14.88 9.84
N ILE A 151 -10.12 14.12 8.75
CA ILE A 151 -11.38 13.54 8.31
C ILE A 151 -11.22 12.04 8.40
N PHE A 152 -12.02 11.42 9.26
CA PHE A 152 -12.02 9.98 9.43
C PHE A 152 -13.27 9.43 8.75
N SER A 153 -13.13 8.28 8.10
CA SER A 153 -14.27 7.51 7.62
C SER A 153 -13.92 6.04 7.64
N ILE A 154 -14.94 5.20 7.83
CA ILE A 154 -14.81 3.75 7.81
C ILE A 154 -15.83 3.15 6.85
N ALA A 155 -15.44 2.04 6.21
CA ALA A 155 -16.34 1.13 5.54
C ALA A 155 -16.10 -0.26 6.12
N HIS A 156 -17.16 -1.03 6.35
CA HIS A 156 -17.05 -2.36 6.93
C HIS A 156 -18.04 -3.33 6.27
N GLU A 157 -17.70 -4.62 6.31
CA GLU A 157 -18.54 -5.74 5.89
C GLU A 157 -18.18 -6.94 6.78
N GLU A 158 -19.19 -7.51 7.45
CA GLU A 158 -19.01 -8.54 8.48
C GLU A 158 -17.97 -8.10 9.53
N GLU A 159 -16.95 -8.94 9.79
CA GLU A 159 -15.91 -8.69 10.78
C GLU A 159 -14.72 -7.87 10.26
N ILE A 160 -14.76 -7.38 9.02
CA ILE A 160 -13.63 -6.63 8.43
C ILE A 160 -14.03 -5.23 8.02
N GLY A 161 -13.07 -4.32 8.07
CA GLY A 161 -13.30 -2.96 7.59
C GLY A 161 -12.01 -2.23 7.26
N VAL A 162 -12.17 -1.13 6.56
CA VAL A 162 -11.09 -0.23 6.20
C VAL A 162 -11.46 1.16 6.67
N ALA A 163 -10.63 1.73 7.53
CA ALA A 163 -10.70 3.14 7.86
C ALA A 163 -9.75 3.93 6.95
N VAL A 164 -10.22 5.09 6.50
CA VAL A 164 -9.46 6.06 5.72
C VAL A 164 -9.41 7.36 6.48
N ILE A 165 -8.22 7.94 6.54
CA ILE A 165 -7.94 9.17 7.26
C ILE A 165 -7.37 10.15 6.25
N PHE A 166 -8.06 11.26 6.05
CA PHE A 166 -7.56 12.38 5.27
C PHE A 166 -7.16 13.51 6.19
N ARG A 167 -5.91 13.95 6.09
CA ARG A 167 -5.44 15.15 6.80
C ARG A 167 -5.55 16.32 5.86
N VAL A 168 -6.27 17.36 6.25
CA VAL A 168 -6.42 18.61 5.51
C VAL A 168 -5.64 19.68 6.26
N ARG A 169 -4.68 20.30 5.58
CA ARG A 169 -3.88 21.42 6.09
C ARG A 169 -3.94 22.57 5.10
N GLY A 170 -4.26 23.78 5.56
CA GLY A 170 -4.42 24.95 4.68
C GLY A 170 -5.37 24.73 3.51
N GLY A 171 -6.38 23.87 3.69
CA GLY A 171 -7.43 23.59 2.71
C GLY A 171 -7.09 22.66 1.57
N ARG A 172 -6.01 21.90 1.70
CA ARG A 172 -5.67 20.83 0.76
C ARG A 172 -5.49 19.53 1.51
N PHE A 173 -5.78 18.42 0.84
CA PHE A 173 -5.41 17.09 1.31
C PHE A 173 -3.89 17.02 1.41
N PHE A 174 -3.40 16.95 2.65
CA PHE A 174 -2.00 16.83 3.00
C PHE A 174 -1.55 15.37 3.01
N SER A 175 -2.36 14.47 3.57
CA SER A 175 -2.07 13.04 3.57
C SER A 175 -3.33 12.18 3.49
N ARG A 176 -3.14 10.93 3.05
CA ARG A 176 -4.14 9.86 3.09
C ARG A 176 -3.53 8.64 3.75
N GLU A 177 -4.14 8.19 4.83
CA GLU A 177 -3.77 6.96 5.51
C GLU A 177 -4.91 5.95 5.47
N LYS A 178 -4.56 4.67 5.51
CA LYS A 178 -5.52 3.57 5.49
C LYS A 178 -5.17 2.56 6.58
N ILE A 179 -6.18 2.13 7.31
CA ILE A 179 -6.03 1.15 8.38
C ILE A 179 -7.00 0.00 8.10
N TYR A 180 -6.44 -1.20 7.94
CA TYR A 180 -7.22 -2.43 7.83
C TYR A 180 -7.56 -2.95 9.22
N LEU A 181 -8.83 -3.24 9.44
CA LEU A 181 -9.39 -3.64 10.72
C LEU A 181 -10.02 -5.02 10.58
N ARG A 182 -9.85 -5.85 11.61
CA ARG A 182 -10.41 -7.20 11.70
C ARG A 182 -11.16 -7.32 13.02
N GLN A 183 -12.10 -8.24 13.08
CA GLN A 183 -12.95 -8.47 14.25
C GLN A 183 -13.75 -7.22 14.64
N ILE A 184 -14.21 -6.46 13.63
CA ILE A 184 -15.12 -5.34 13.86
C ILE A 184 -16.45 -5.89 14.37
N ARG A 185 -16.93 -5.35 15.49
CA ARG A 185 -18.28 -5.60 15.99
C ARG A 185 -19.23 -4.51 15.48
N THR A 186 -18.88 -3.25 15.75
CA THR A 186 -19.62 -2.07 15.30
C THR A 186 -18.67 -1.06 14.65
N PRO A 187 -19.11 -0.31 13.63
CA PRO A 187 -18.29 0.72 12.99
C PRO A 187 -17.92 1.86 13.95
N GLU A 188 -18.75 2.13 14.97
CA GLU A 188 -18.53 3.12 16.01
C GLU A 188 -17.32 2.76 16.90
N GLU A 189 -17.28 1.55 17.46
CA GLU A 189 -16.13 1.05 18.25
C GLU A 189 -14.85 0.97 17.41
N ALA A 190 -14.98 0.56 16.15
CA ALA A 190 -13.85 0.47 15.25
C ALA A 190 -13.25 1.84 14.94
N LEU A 191 -14.09 2.87 14.77
CA LEU A 191 -13.65 4.23 14.51
C LEU A 191 -13.00 4.86 15.75
N GLU A 192 -13.54 4.61 16.95
CA GLU A 192 -12.92 4.99 18.23
C GLU A 192 -11.49 4.45 18.33
N SER A 193 -11.33 3.14 18.13
CA SER A 193 -10.01 2.49 18.17
C SER A 193 -9.05 3.07 17.13
N VAL A 194 -9.54 3.40 15.94
CA VAL A 194 -8.75 4.03 14.88
C VAL A 194 -8.27 5.42 15.29
N ILE A 195 -9.15 6.26 15.84
CA ILE A 195 -8.80 7.61 16.28
C ILE A 195 -7.75 7.55 17.38
N THR A 196 -7.98 6.72 18.41
CA THR A 196 -7.03 6.54 19.51
C THR A 196 -5.68 6.07 18.99
N ARG A 197 -5.65 4.99 18.20
CA ARG A 197 -4.40 4.45 17.64
C ARG A 197 -3.68 5.47 16.75
N PHE A 198 -4.42 6.22 15.93
CA PHE A 198 -3.83 7.20 15.02
C PHE A 198 -3.12 8.33 15.76
N TYR A 199 -3.70 8.80 16.86
CA TYR A 199 -3.12 9.88 17.65
C TYR A 199 -2.23 9.41 18.82
N MET A 200 -2.06 8.11 19.09
CA MET A 200 -1.16 7.64 20.16
C MET A 200 0.27 8.19 19.97
N ASP A 201 0.83 8.04 18.77
CA ASP A 201 2.23 8.42 18.48
C ASP A 201 2.37 9.78 17.77
N SER A 202 1.26 10.45 17.47
CA SER A 202 1.25 11.74 16.76
C SER A 202 0.90 12.91 17.68
N PHE A 203 1.67 13.99 17.61
CA PHE A 203 1.38 15.26 18.29
C PHE A 203 0.68 16.29 17.39
N ASP A 204 0.48 15.98 16.10
CA ASP A 204 -0.15 16.87 15.13
C ASP A 204 -1.68 16.68 15.16
N VAL A 205 -2.32 17.26 16.17
CA VAL A 205 -3.78 17.26 16.32
C VAL A 205 -4.35 18.53 15.66
N PRO A 206 -5.35 18.42 14.76
CA PRO A 206 -5.89 19.57 14.05
C PRO A 206 -6.89 20.38 14.90
N LYS A 207 -7.40 21.49 14.32
CA LYS A 207 -8.44 22.29 14.95
C LYS A 207 -9.81 21.64 14.96
N GLU A 208 -10.05 20.76 14.01
CA GLU A 208 -11.34 20.11 13.79
C GLU A 208 -11.15 18.64 13.41
N LEU A 209 -11.95 17.75 14.00
CA LEU A 209 -12.10 16.37 13.56
C LEU A 209 -13.46 16.23 12.87
N ALA A 210 -13.48 15.73 11.65
CA ALA A 210 -14.70 15.43 10.92
C ALA A 210 -14.94 13.91 10.91
N LEU A 211 -16.05 13.48 11.52
CA LEU A 211 -16.45 12.09 11.67
C LEU A 211 -17.78 11.82 10.93
N PRO A 212 -18.06 10.57 10.51
CA PRO A 212 -19.33 10.21 9.89
C PRO A 212 -20.48 10.08 10.91
N PHE A 213 -20.17 9.76 12.15
CA PHE A 213 -21.08 9.54 13.27
C PHE A 213 -20.33 9.70 14.60
N ALA A 214 -21.08 9.81 15.69
CA ALA A 214 -20.54 9.84 17.05
C ALA A 214 -19.90 8.49 17.42
N VAL A 215 -18.79 8.53 18.14
CA VAL A 215 -18.08 7.34 18.64
C VAL A 215 -18.32 7.13 20.13
N PRO A 216 -18.15 5.90 20.66
CA PRO A 216 -18.18 5.70 22.10
C PRO A 216 -17.04 6.49 22.76
N ASN A 217 -17.27 6.93 24.01
CA ASN A 217 -16.29 7.69 24.80
C ASN A 217 -15.76 8.97 24.11
N GLU A 218 -16.57 9.62 23.28
CA GLU A 218 -16.16 10.82 22.55
C GLU A 218 -15.65 11.93 23.49
N ASP A 219 -16.25 12.09 24.67
CA ASP A 219 -15.82 13.07 25.68
C ASP A 219 -14.37 12.81 26.15
N ALA A 220 -14.00 11.53 26.32
CA ALA A 220 -12.65 11.16 26.72
C ALA A 220 -11.65 11.42 25.58
N ILE A 221 -12.03 11.11 24.34
CA ILE A 221 -11.22 11.44 23.14
C ILE A 221 -11.05 12.95 23.02
N TYR A 222 -12.12 13.71 23.20
CA TYR A 222 -12.11 15.16 23.13
C TYR A 222 -11.15 15.76 24.16
N LEU A 223 -11.23 15.31 25.43
CA LEU A 223 -10.37 15.79 26.50
C LEU A 223 -8.91 15.47 26.22
N TRP A 224 -8.62 14.20 25.91
CA TRP A 224 -7.26 13.72 25.62
C TRP A 224 -6.61 14.45 24.44
N LEU A 225 -7.35 14.62 23.33
CA LEU A 225 -6.82 15.31 22.14
C LEU A 225 -6.70 16.82 22.34
N SER A 226 -7.58 17.43 23.13
CA SER A 226 -7.49 18.87 23.45
C SER A 226 -6.27 19.17 24.33
N GLU A 227 -5.99 18.31 25.31
CA GLU A 227 -4.79 18.38 26.14
C GLU A 227 -3.53 18.18 25.29
N LYS A 228 -3.49 17.12 24.46
CA LYS A 228 -2.36 16.82 23.59
C LYS A 228 -2.04 17.93 22.59
N ARG A 229 -3.05 18.70 22.18
CA ARG A 229 -2.91 19.84 21.26
C ARG A 229 -2.52 21.15 21.95
N GLU A 230 -2.69 21.24 23.26
CA GLU A 230 -2.67 22.51 24.00
C GLU A 230 -3.70 23.52 23.47
N GLY A 231 -4.90 23.06 23.11
CA GLY A 231 -5.95 23.95 22.60
C GLY A 231 -7.28 23.29 22.23
N ALA A 232 -8.33 24.09 22.13
CA ALA A 232 -9.70 23.62 21.93
C ALA A 232 -9.88 22.88 20.59
N LEU A 233 -10.27 21.60 20.65
CA LEU A 233 -10.66 20.76 19.53
C LEU A 233 -12.16 20.97 19.18
N LYS A 234 -12.56 20.72 17.93
CA LYS A 234 -13.98 20.63 17.53
C LYS A 234 -14.22 19.32 16.81
N ILE A 235 -15.05 18.46 17.38
CA ILE A 235 -15.56 17.27 16.68
C ILE A 235 -16.84 17.66 15.93
N LYS A 236 -16.93 17.29 14.66
CA LYS A 236 -18.03 17.67 13.75
C LYS A 236 -18.48 16.47 12.94
N TYR A 237 -19.78 16.47 12.60
CA TYR A 237 -20.40 15.49 11.70
C TYR A 237 -21.05 16.19 10.50
N PRO A 238 -20.26 16.53 9.47
CA PRO A 238 -20.73 17.34 8.36
C PRO A 238 -21.80 16.61 7.53
N GLN A 239 -23.01 17.17 7.45
CA GLN A 239 -24.12 16.62 6.66
C GLN A 239 -24.32 17.31 5.30
N ARG A 240 -23.89 18.58 5.17
CA ARG A 240 -24.02 19.39 3.95
C ARG A 240 -22.78 20.26 3.72
N GLY A 241 -22.62 20.76 2.49
CA GLY A 241 -21.52 21.65 2.10
C GLY A 241 -20.21 20.93 1.74
N GLU A 242 -19.11 21.69 1.74
CA GLU A 242 -17.79 21.21 1.31
C GLU A 242 -17.23 20.12 2.23
N LYS A 243 -17.30 20.30 3.55
CA LYS A 243 -16.83 19.30 4.53
C LYS A 243 -17.56 17.95 4.39
N ALA A 244 -18.86 17.97 4.11
CA ALA A 244 -19.63 16.76 3.84
C ALA A 244 -19.23 16.10 2.50
N ARG A 245 -18.78 16.88 1.51
CA ARG A 245 -18.18 16.33 0.28
C ARG A 245 -16.86 15.65 0.58
N GLU A 246 -15.99 16.26 1.38
CA GLU A 246 -14.70 15.65 1.77
C GLU A 246 -14.89 14.32 2.53
N LEU A 247 -15.82 14.30 3.49
CA LEU A 247 -16.19 13.08 4.22
C LEU A 247 -16.74 11.98 3.29
N ARG A 248 -17.59 12.34 2.31
CA ARG A 248 -18.08 11.39 1.29
C ARG A 248 -16.94 10.81 0.44
N VAL A 249 -15.96 11.61 0.07
CA VAL A 249 -14.77 11.13 -0.67
C VAL A 249 -13.95 10.17 0.20
N ALA A 250 -13.78 10.46 1.49
CA ALA A 250 -13.13 9.54 2.44
C ALA A 250 -13.87 8.20 2.52
N HIS A 251 -15.20 8.24 2.61
CA HIS A 251 -16.04 7.05 2.66
C HIS A 251 -16.01 6.22 1.38
N GLN A 252 -16.01 6.87 0.21
CA GLN A 252 -15.85 6.17 -1.07
C GLN A 252 -14.49 5.47 -1.19
N ASN A 253 -13.42 6.10 -0.70
CA ASN A 253 -12.09 5.48 -0.65
C ASN A 253 -12.09 4.25 0.27
N ALA A 254 -12.72 4.36 1.45
CA ALA A 254 -12.85 3.24 2.39
C ALA A 254 -13.60 2.06 1.76
N LYS A 255 -14.73 2.32 1.07
CA LYS A 255 -15.50 1.30 0.35
C LYS A 255 -14.70 0.63 -0.77
N LEU A 256 -13.98 1.41 -1.57
CA LEU A 256 -13.15 0.88 -2.65
C LEU A 256 -12.07 -0.07 -2.10
N LEU A 257 -11.32 0.38 -1.09
CA LEU A 257 -10.25 -0.41 -0.46
C LEU A 257 -10.79 -1.67 0.21
N LEU A 258 -11.97 -1.60 0.82
CA LEU A 258 -12.65 -2.77 1.39
C LEU A 258 -13.01 -3.79 0.31
N GLY A 259 -13.58 -3.33 -0.81
CA GLY A 259 -13.91 -4.18 -1.95
C GLY A 259 -12.67 -4.90 -2.52
N GLU A 260 -11.57 -4.17 -2.70
CA GLU A 260 -10.28 -4.75 -3.11
C GLU A 260 -9.79 -5.82 -2.12
N TRP A 261 -9.91 -5.55 -0.81
CA TRP A 261 -9.47 -6.47 0.22
C TRP A 261 -10.32 -7.76 0.25
N ILE A 262 -11.63 -7.64 0.10
CA ILE A 262 -12.56 -8.77 -0.01
C ILE A 262 -12.24 -9.61 -1.25
N LEU A 263 -12.05 -8.97 -2.41
CA LEU A 263 -11.70 -9.66 -3.65
C LEU A 263 -10.38 -10.42 -3.52
N ALA A 264 -9.36 -9.80 -2.91
CA ALA A 264 -8.08 -10.46 -2.65
C ALA A 264 -8.25 -11.67 -1.70
N LYS A 265 -9.10 -11.56 -0.67
CA LYS A 265 -9.40 -12.65 0.26
C LYS A 265 -10.14 -13.80 -0.42
N LYS A 266 -11.13 -13.52 -1.28
CA LYS A 266 -11.85 -14.52 -2.08
C LYS A 266 -10.91 -15.24 -3.05
N LYS A 267 -10.14 -14.48 -3.84
CA LYS A 267 -9.12 -15.05 -4.73
C LYS A 267 -8.13 -15.95 -3.98
N ARG A 268 -7.69 -15.56 -2.79
CA ARG A 268 -6.78 -16.37 -1.97
C ARG A 268 -7.42 -17.65 -1.43
N LYS A 269 -8.72 -17.65 -1.12
CA LYS A 269 -9.48 -18.83 -0.68
C LYS A 269 -9.69 -19.81 -1.83
N GLU A 270 -9.99 -19.31 -3.02
CA GLU A 270 -10.21 -20.10 -4.24
C GLU A 270 -8.90 -20.52 -4.92
N TYR A 271 -7.79 -19.82 -4.66
CA TYR A 271 -6.48 -20.14 -5.22
C TYR A 271 -6.08 -21.58 -4.95
N ILE A 272 -5.96 -22.35 -6.02
CA ILE A 272 -5.40 -23.70 -6.01
C ILE A 272 -3.92 -23.56 -6.38
N PRO A 273 -2.98 -23.90 -5.48
CA PRO A 273 -1.55 -23.94 -5.77
C PRO A 273 -1.23 -24.75 -7.03
N ASN A 274 -0.27 -24.28 -7.84
CA ASN A 274 0.17 -25.01 -9.04
C ASN A 274 0.63 -26.44 -8.74
N SER A 275 1.22 -26.70 -7.57
CA SER A 275 1.59 -28.05 -7.15
C SER A 275 0.39 -28.99 -7.01
N LEU A 276 -0.79 -28.49 -6.65
CA LEU A 276 -2.01 -29.29 -6.59
C LEU A 276 -2.64 -29.50 -7.96
N LYS A 277 -2.53 -28.51 -8.87
CA LYS A 277 -2.94 -28.68 -10.27
C LYS A 277 -2.06 -29.71 -10.97
N GLN A 278 -0.75 -29.57 -10.82
CA GLN A 278 0.19 -30.55 -11.36
C GLN A 278 -0.04 -31.95 -10.76
N LEU A 279 -0.30 -32.05 -9.45
CA LEU A 279 -0.63 -33.34 -8.83
C LEU A 279 -1.94 -33.93 -9.36
N GLN A 280 -2.93 -33.09 -9.68
CA GLN A 280 -4.16 -33.53 -10.34
C GLN A 280 -3.84 -34.17 -11.69
N ASP A 281 -3.06 -33.47 -12.51
CA ASP A 281 -2.71 -33.91 -13.87
C ASP A 281 -1.84 -35.18 -13.81
N ASP A 282 -0.83 -35.18 -12.94
CA ASP A 282 0.08 -36.31 -12.73
C ASP A 282 -0.70 -37.57 -12.34
N LEU A 283 -1.69 -37.47 -11.44
CA LEU A 283 -2.47 -38.61 -10.95
C LEU A 283 -3.81 -38.81 -11.70
N GLN A 284 -4.07 -38.03 -12.75
CA GLN A 284 -5.32 -38.03 -13.52
C GLN A 284 -6.59 -37.91 -12.65
N LEU A 285 -6.53 -37.07 -11.61
CA LEU A 285 -7.65 -36.87 -10.69
C LEU A 285 -8.74 -35.99 -11.31
N LYS A 286 -10.01 -36.27 -10.98
CA LYS A 286 -11.16 -35.46 -11.43
C LYS A 286 -11.10 -34.00 -10.98
N ALA A 287 -10.48 -33.75 -9.82
CA ALA A 287 -10.31 -32.42 -9.24
C ALA A 287 -8.98 -32.32 -8.48
N PRO A 288 -8.43 -31.12 -8.28
CA PRO A 288 -7.21 -30.93 -7.51
C PRO A 288 -7.39 -31.35 -6.04
N PRO A 289 -6.49 -32.19 -5.47
CA PRO A 289 -6.66 -32.71 -4.12
C PRO A 289 -6.28 -31.66 -3.07
N ARG A 290 -7.24 -30.82 -2.66
CA ARG A 290 -7.00 -29.71 -1.73
C ARG A 290 -6.65 -30.19 -0.33
N THR A 291 -7.16 -31.34 0.08
CA THR A 291 -6.90 -31.96 1.37
C THR A 291 -6.25 -33.33 1.17
N ILE A 292 -5.09 -33.52 1.79
CA ILE A 292 -4.30 -34.75 1.68
C ILE A 292 -4.05 -35.27 3.10
N GLU A 293 -4.43 -36.52 3.36
CA GLU A 293 -4.05 -37.25 4.59
C GLU A 293 -3.02 -38.32 4.22
N ALA A 294 -1.89 -38.32 4.92
CA ALA A 294 -0.85 -39.30 4.69
C ALA A 294 -0.52 -40.11 5.93
N PHE A 295 -0.26 -41.40 5.75
CA PHE A 295 -0.01 -42.38 6.81
C PHE A 295 1.36 -43.00 6.66
N ASP A 296 2.11 -43.03 7.76
CA ASP A 296 3.40 -43.71 7.91
C ASP A 296 3.35 -44.66 9.12
N ILE A 297 4.04 -45.80 9.01
CA ILE A 297 4.20 -46.78 10.08
C ILE A 297 5.65 -46.77 10.54
N SER A 298 5.85 -46.61 11.85
CA SER A 298 7.15 -46.59 12.50
C SER A 298 7.18 -47.60 13.66
N HIS A 299 8.30 -48.32 13.81
CA HIS A 299 8.51 -49.25 14.94
C HIS A 299 9.45 -48.63 15.97
N LEU A 300 9.03 -48.60 17.23
CA LEU A 300 9.85 -48.16 18.36
C LEU A 300 10.38 -49.40 19.10
N GLY A 301 11.69 -49.66 18.98
CA GLY A 301 12.38 -50.67 19.79
C GLY A 301 11.88 -52.12 19.61
N GLY A 302 11.33 -52.45 18.44
CA GLY A 302 10.95 -53.83 18.06
C GLY A 302 9.65 -54.39 18.66
N THR A 303 9.01 -53.69 19.59
CA THR A 303 7.80 -54.19 20.29
C THR A 303 6.57 -53.29 20.15
N ASN A 304 6.74 -51.98 19.97
CA ASN A 304 5.62 -51.03 19.87
C ASN A 304 5.55 -50.41 18.47
N THR A 305 4.48 -50.69 17.73
CA THR A 305 4.20 -50.09 16.42
C THR A 305 3.34 -48.84 16.58
N VAL A 306 3.78 -47.73 15.99
CA VAL A 306 3.09 -46.44 16.01
C VAL A 306 2.85 -45.99 14.58
N ALA A 307 1.61 -45.63 14.27
CA ALA A 307 1.28 -44.98 13.01
C ALA A 307 1.12 -43.48 13.19
N SER A 308 1.68 -42.72 12.26
CA SER A 308 1.55 -41.26 12.20
C SER A 308 0.67 -40.89 11.01
N MET A 309 -0.28 -39.98 11.24
CA MET A 309 -1.07 -39.35 10.20
C MET A 309 -0.77 -37.86 10.16
N VAL A 310 -0.37 -37.38 8.98
CA VAL A 310 -0.17 -35.96 8.69
C VAL A 310 -1.29 -35.45 7.80
N TYR A 311 -1.62 -34.17 7.98
CA TYR A 311 -2.73 -33.53 7.27
C TYR A 311 -2.23 -32.29 6.53
N PHE A 312 -2.45 -32.25 5.22
CA PHE A 312 -2.16 -31.10 4.38
C PHE A 312 -3.45 -30.47 3.85
N LYS A 313 -3.46 -29.14 3.79
CA LYS A 313 -4.51 -28.35 3.13
C LYS A 313 -3.88 -27.32 2.21
N ASP A 314 -4.33 -27.27 0.96
CA ASP A 314 -3.85 -26.35 -0.07
C ASP A 314 -2.31 -26.39 -0.20
N GLY A 315 -1.75 -27.60 -0.19
CA GLY A 315 -0.30 -27.85 -0.31
C GLY A 315 0.53 -27.48 0.93
N LYS A 316 -0.08 -27.15 2.07
CA LYS A 316 0.61 -26.77 3.31
C LYS A 316 0.24 -27.68 4.49
N PRO A 317 1.20 -27.97 5.40
CA PRO A 317 0.95 -28.79 6.57
C PRO A 317 0.04 -28.08 7.59
N VAL A 318 -0.96 -28.79 8.12
CA VAL A 318 -1.83 -28.31 9.21
C VAL A 318 -1.54 -29.14 10.46
N LYS A 319 -0.47 -28.79 11.18
CA LYS A 319 0.04 -29.55 12.33
C LYS A 319 -1.01 -29.84 13.41
N LYS A 320 -1.95 -28.91 13.64
CA LYS A 320 -3.07 -29.09 14.61
C LYS A 320 -3.96 -30.32 14.29
N LYS A 321 -3.97 -30.78 13.04
CA LYS A 321 -4.74 -31.94 12.57
C LYS A 321 -3.94 -33.24 12.52
N TYR A 322 -2.65 -33.22 12.84
CA TYR A 322 -1.82 -34.43 12.85
C TYR A 322 -2.29 -35.37 13.96
N ARG A 323 -2.17 -36.68 13.75
CA ARG A 323 -2.56 -37.70 14.73
C ARG A 323 -1.50 -38.78 14.83
N LYS A 324 -1.37 -39.35 16.02
CA LYS A 324 -0.57 -40.55 16.28
C LYS A 324 -1.49 -41.64 16.78
N TYR A 325 -1.26 -42.87 16.32
CA TYR A 325 -2.04 -44.04 16.67
C TYR A 325 -1.11 -45.10 17.24
N ASN A 326 -1.34 -45.46 18.50
CA ASN A 326 -0.68 -46.61 19.11
C ASN A 326 -1.44 -47.86 18.67
N ILE A 327 -0.73 -48.81 18.07
CA ILE A 327 -1.27 -50.07 17.57
C ILE A 327 -1.07 -51.11 18.66
N LYS A 328 -2.18 -51.63 19.21
CA LYS A 328 -2.18 -52.53 20.38
C LYS A 328 -2.58 -53.96 20.05
N THR A 329 -3.21 -54.15 18.89
CA THR A 329 -3.95 -55.37 18.53
C THR A 329 -3.12 -56.37 17.73
N ILE A 330 -1.87 -56.04 17.38
CA ILE A 330 -1.01 -56.82 16.49
C ILE A 330 0.26 -57.20 17.26
N THR A 331 0.55 -58.49 17.33
CA THR A 331 1.78 -59.04 17.91
C THR A 331 2.84 -59.20 16.82
N GLY A 332 3.94 -58.44 16.89
CA GLY A 332 5.05 -58.50 15.94
C GLY A 332 5.08 -57.35 14.91
N ILE A 333 6.02 -57.42 13.97
CA ILE A 333 6.20 -56.44 12.88
C ILE A 333 5.27 -56.83 11.73
N ASP A 334 4.05 -56.26 11.71
CA ASP A 334 3.11 -56.40 10.59
C ASP A 334 2.55 -55.03 10.18
N ASP A 335 3.22 -54.42 9.21
CA ASP A 335 2.86 -53.12 8.65
C ASP A 335 1.55 -53.14 7.88
N TYR A 336 1.20 -54.28 7.28
CA TYR A 336 -0.01 -54.44 6.48
C TYR A 336 -1.24 -54.34 7.38
N SER A 337 -1.27 -55.13 8.45
CA SER A 337 -2.35 -55.10 9.43
C SER A 337 -2.39 -53.75 10.15
N SER A 338 -1.22 -53.15 10.41
CA SER A 338 -1.11 -51.85 11.07
C SER A 338 -1.77 -50.71 10.28
N ILE A 339 -1.50 -50.64 8.97
CA ILE A 339 -2.14 -49.66 8.07
C ILE A 339 -3.64 -49.88 8.02
N ARG A 340 -4.07 -51.14 7.87
CA ARG A 340 -5.49 -51.49 7.83
C ARG A 340 -6.22 -51.00 9.07
N GLU A 341 -5.67 -51.25 10.26
CA GLU A 341 -6.27 -50.83 11.53
C GLU A 341 -6.40 -49.29 11.61
N VAL A 342 -5.33 -48.57 11.30
CA VAL A 342 -5.27 -47.10 11.45
C VAL A 342 -6.21 -46.40 10.48
N VAL A 343 -6.26 -46.87 9.23
CA VAL A 343 -7.19 -46.37 8.20
C VAL A 343 -8.63 -46.61 8.66
N ILE A 344 -8.97 -47.82 9.13
CA ILE A 344 -10.32 -48.11 9.66
C ILE A 344 -10.66 -47.16 10.82
N ARG A 345 -9.77 -47.03 11.80
CA ARG A 345 -9.99 -46.17 12.98
C ARG A 345 -10.19 -44.71 12.61
N ARG A 346 -9.38 -44.18 11.68
CA ARG A 346 -9.48 -42.78 11.23
C ARG A 346 -10.81 -42.52 10.54
N TYR A 347 -11.14 -43.31 9.52
CA TYR A 347 -12.28 -43.00 8.66
C TYR A 347 -13.62 -43.42 9.28
N LYS A 348 -13.66 -44.48 10.09
CA LYS A 348 -14.85 -44.81 10.90
C LYS A 348 -15.24 -43.65 11.83
N ARG A 349 -14.26 -42.98 12.42
CA ARG A 349 -14.48 -41.79 13.25
C ARG A 349 -15.01 -40.61 12.44
N LEU A 350 -14.40 -40.31 11.29
CA LEU A 350 -14.85 -39.21 10.42
C LEU A 350 -16.30 -39.41 9.95
N LEU A 351 -16.67 -40.63 9.56
CA LEU A 351 -18.04 -40.98 9.19
C LEU A 351 -19.01 -40.78 10.37
N LYS A 352 -18.65 -41.24 11.57
CA LYS A 352 -19.46 -41.05 12.78
C LYS A 352 -19.66 -39.57 13.12
N GLU A 353 -18.62 -38.75 12.95
CA GLU A 353 -18.65 -37.31 13.20
C GLU A 353 -19.25 -36.50 12.03
N LYS A 354 -19.74 -37.16 10.95
CA LYS A 354 -20.23 -36.52 9.71
C LYS A 354 -19.25 -35.47 9.14
N SER A 355 -17.95 -35.71 9.33
CA SER A 355 -16.89 -34.82 8.86
C SER A 355 -16.50 -35.12 7.42
N SER A 356 -15.98 -34.12 6.72
CA SER A 356 -15.49 -34.27 5.34
C SER A 356 -14.32 -35.25 5.26
N LEU A 357 -14.34 -36.15 4.29
CA LEU A 357 -13.21 -36.99 3.91
C LEU A 357 -12.13 -36.16 3.18
N PRO A 358 -10.86 -36.62 3.16
CA PRO A 358 -9.82 -35.99 2.36
C PRO A 358 -10.06 -36.21 0.85
N ASP A 359 -9.45 -35.35 0.04
CA ASP A 359 -9.49 -35.44 -1.42
C ASP A 359 -8.47 -36.45 -1.98
N LEU A 360 -7.43 -36.76 -1.20
CA LEU A 360 -6.41 -37.76 -1.52
C LEU A 360 -5.86 -38.39 -0.25
N ILE A 361 -5.68 -39.72 -0.28
CA ILE A 361 -5.03 -40.49 0.79
C ILE A 361 -3.69 -40.99 0.28
N LEU A 362 -2.61 -40.70 1.02
CA LEU A 362 -1.27 -41.16 0.73
C LEU A 362 -0.83 -42.20 1.77
N ILE A 363 -0.34 -43.34 1.32
CA ILE A 363 0.27 -44.36 2.17
C ILE A 363 1.77 -44.34 1.90
N ASP A 364 2.59 -44.14 2.93
CA ASP A 364 4.06 -44.25 2.80
C ASP A 364 4.46 -45.72 2.68
N GLY A 365 4.30 -46.23 1.47
CA GLY A 365 5.01 -47.40 1.01
C GLY A 365 4.31 -48.10 -0.15
N GLY A 366 4.63 -49.38 -0.31
CA GLY A 366 4.44 -50.09 -1.59
C GLY A 366 3.03 -50.62 -1.84
N LYS A 367 2.89 -51.36 -2.94
CA LYS A 367 1.63 -51.96 -3.41
C LYS A 367 0.86 -52.75 -2.35
N GLY A 368 1.55 -53.54 -1.53
CA GLY A 368 0.89 -54.35 -0.49
C GLY A 368 0.23 -53.49 0.58
N GLN A 369 0.91 -52.43 1.03
CA GLN A 369 0.44 -51.51 2.07
C GLN A 369 -0.73 -50.66 1.54
N LEU A 370 -0.63 -50.22 0.28
CA LEU A 370 -1.73 -49.59 -0.44
C LEU A 370 -2.96 -50.50 -0.53
N SER A 371 -2.78 -51.78 -0.89
CA SER A 371 -3.89 -52.74 -1.01
C SER A 371 -4.65 -52.90 0.31
N MET A 372 -3.93 -52.92 1.44
CA MET A 372 -4.55 -52.98 2.77
C MET A 372 -5.36 -51.73 3.11
N ALA A 373 -4.85 -50.54 2.78
CA ALA A 373 -5.59 -49.29 2.96
C ALA A 373 -6.86 -49.25 2.10
N VAL A 374 -6.78 -49.70 0.85
CA VAL A 374 -7.94 -49.79 -0.06
C VAL A 374 -8.98 -50.77 0.48
N SER A 375 -8.55 -51.93 0.97
CA SER A 375 -9.45 -52.92 1.59
C SER A 375 -10.16 -52.34 2.83
N ALA A 376 -9.43 -51.64 3.70
CA ALA A 376 -9.99 -50.94 4.86
C ALA A 376 -11.06 -49.90 4.48
N LEU A 377 -10.79 -49.08 3.46
CA LEU A 377 -11.73 -48.05 2.99
C LEU A 377 -13.00 -48.68 2.38
N ARG A 378 -12.85 -49.73 1.57
CA ARG A 378 -13.98 -50.49 1.01
C ARG A 378 -14.87 -51.09 2.10
N GLN A 379 -14.29 -51.62 3.18
CA GLN A 379 -15.06 -52.13 4.32
C GLN A 379 -15.93 -51.04 4.97
N LEU A 380 -15.50 -49.78 4.91
CA LEU A 380 -16.25 -48.63 5.42
C LEU A 380 -17.21 -48.01 4.38
N GLY A 381 -17.34 -48.60 3.19
CA GLY A 381 -18.14 -48.06 2.10
C GLY A 381 -17.51 -46.85 1.38
N ILE A 382 -16.24 -46.57 1.62
CA ILE A 382 -15.52 -45.45 0.99
C ILE A 382 -14.82 -45.97 -0.26
N THR A 383 -15.42 -45.76 -1.43
CA THR A 383 -14.89 -46.24 -2.72
C THR A 383 -14.50 -45.11 -3.68
N TYR A 384 -14.86 -43.87 -3.36
CA TYR A 384 -14.72 -42.72 -4.26
C TYR A 384 -13.52 -41.82 -3.94
N VAL A 385 -12.85 -42.02 -2.79
CA VAL A 385 -11.68 -41.23 -2.39
C VAL A 385 -10.43 -41.82 -3.05
N PRO A 386 -9.65 -41.04 -3.83
CA PRO A 386 -8.37 -41.48 -4.36
C PRO A 386 -7.38 -41.88 -3.27
N VAL A 387 -6.69 -43.01 -3.46
CA VAL A 387 -5.67 -43.53 -2.55
C VAL A 387 -4.43 -43.88 -3.35
N ILE A 388 -3.26 -43.48 -2.91
CA ILE A 388 -1.98 -43.78 -3.58
C ILE A 388 -0.95 -44.30 -2.57
N GLY A 389 -0.03 -45.13 -3.05
CA GLY A 389 1.17 -45.54 -2.30
C GLY A 389 2.40 -44.82 -2.84
N LEU A 390 3.34 -44.43 -1.98
CA LEU A 390 4.62 -43.84 -2.39
C LEU A 390 5.79 -44.63 -1.81
N ALA A 391 6.56 -45.32 -2.66
CA ALA A 391 7.68 -46.13 -2.19
C ALA A 391 8.99 -45.33 -2.02
N LYS A 392 9.88 -45.81 -1.15
CA LYS A 392 11.15 -45.14 -0.79
C LYS A 392 12.24 -45.18 -1.87
N ARG A 393 12.34 -46.25 -2.66
CA ARG A 393 13.53 -46.51 -3.50
C ARG A 393 13.64 -45.60 -4.74
N LEU A 394 12.51 -45.23 -5.34
CA LEU A 394 12.46 -44.42 -6.58
C LEU A 394 11.32 -43.40 -6.61
N GLU A 395 10.60 -43.23 -5.50
CA GLU A 395 9.39 -42.41 -5.42
C GLU A 395 8.33 -42.78 -6.45
N GLU A 396 8.31 -44.07 -6.75
CA GLU A 396 7.29 -44.73 -7.52
C GLU A 396 5.93 -44.54 -6.83
N VAL A 397 4.98 -44.03 -7.61
CA VAL A 397 3.61 -43.87 -7.16
C VAL A 397 2.81 -45.10 -7.57
N PHE A 398 2.23 -45.78 -6.58
CA PHE A 398 1.37 -46.93 -6.79
C PHE A 398 -0.09 -46.49 -6.80
N LEU A 399 -0.82 -46.88 -7.84
CA LEU A 399 -2.26 -46.69 -7.95
C LEU A 399 -3.02 -48.01 -7.70
N PRO A 400 -4.20 -47.99 -7.06
CA PRO A 400 -5.01 -49.18 -6.86
C PRO A 400 -5.38 -49.84 -8.19
N GLY A 401 -5.18 -51.16 -8.28
CA GLY A 401 -5.54 -51.94 -9.47
C GLY A 401 -4.50 -51.94 -10.59
N GLN A 402 -3.40 -51.18 -10.47
CA GLN A 402 -2.30 -51.22 -11.43
C GLN A 402 -1.19 -52.17 -10.95
N SER A 403 -0.62 -52.93 -11.89
CA SER A 403 0.47 -53.87 -11.59
C SER A 403 1.80 -53.17 -11.41
N GLU A 404 2.07 -52.20 -12.29
CA GLU A 404 3.29 -51.39 -12.35
C GLU A 404 3.10 -50.02 -11.68
N PRO A 405 4.15 -49.43 -11.09
CA PRO A 405 4.09 -48.07 -10.58
C PRO A 405 4.04 -47.04 -11.70
N GLN A 406 3.37 -45.92 -11.44
CA GLN A 406 3.39 -44.77 -12.31
C GLN A 406 4.67 -43.95 -12.09
N SER A 407 5.41 -43.71 -13.16
CA SER A 407 6.57 -42.81 -13.14
C SER A 407 6.11 -41.36 -13.35
N ILE A 408 6.35 -40.50 -12.35
CA ILE A 408 6.13 -39.06 -12.43
C ILE A 408 7.49 -38.39 -12.56
N SER A 409 7.59 -37.34 -13.39
CA SER A 409 8.83 -36.58 -13.53
C SER A 409 9.34 -36.08 -12.18
N LYS A 410 10.65 -36.25 -11.92
CA LYS A 410 11.30 -35.77 -10.69
C LYS A 410 11.26 -34.24 -10.52
N SER A 411 11.10 -33.50 -11.62
CA SER A 411 10.91 -32.05 -11.60
C SER A 411 9.46 -31.63 -11.40
N SER A 412 8.50 -32.57 -11.40
CA SER A 412 7.10 -32.25 -11.18
C SER A 412 6.89 -31.63 -9.80
N THR A 413 6.22 -30.49 -9.78
CA THR A 413 5.80 -29.85 -8.53
C THR A 413 4.76 -30.67 -7.76
N GLY A 414 4.05 -31.58 -8.44
CA GLY A 414 3.15 -32.55 -7.81
C GLY A 414 3.91 -33.62 -7.02
N LEU A 415 4.93 -34.23 -7.62
CA LEU A 415 5.79 -35.20 -6.94
C LEU A 415 6.56 -34.56 -5.77
N LEU A 416 7.11 -33.34 -5.96
CA LEU A 416 7.75 -32.59 -4.88
C LEU A 416 6.81 -32.30 -3.71
N LEU A 417 5.51 -32.12 -3.97
CA LEU A 417 4.51 -32.00 -2.92
C LEU A 417 4.32 -33.34 -2.20
N LEU A 418 4.17 -34.45 -2.91
CA LEU A 418 4.05 -35.79 -2.29
C LEU A 418 5.27 -36.10 -1.40
N ARG A 419 6.49 -35.76 -1.83
CA ARG A 419 7.71 -35.88 -1.03
C ARG A 419 7.72 -35.05 0.25
N ARG A 420 7.02 -33.92 0.26
CA ARG A 420 6.92 -33.04 1.43
C ARG A 420 5.82 -33.51 2.39
N VAL A 421 4.80 -34.18 1.83
CA VAL A 421 3.72 -34.77 2.60
C VAL A 421 4.23 -36.01 3.35
N ARG A 422 4.98 -36.88 2.67
CA ARG A 422 5.79 -37.92 3.33
C ARG A 422 6.86 -37.26 4.20
#